data_AF-A0A2G9ZSF8-F1
#
_entry.id   AF-A0A2G9ZSF8-F1
#
_cell.length_a   1.000
_cell.length_b   1.000
_cell.length_c   1.000
_cell.angle_alpha   90.00
_cell.angle_beta   90.00
_cell.angle_gamma   90.00
#
_symmetry.space_group_name_H-M   'P 1'
#
loop_
_entity.id
_entity.type
_entity.pdbx_description
1 polymer ?
#
loop_
_entity_poly.entity_id
_entity_poly.type
_entity_poly.pdbx_seq_one_letter_code
_entity_poly.pdbx_strand_id
1 'polypeptide(L)'
;MIVGEQKPIMEILQMVSPHKKLLILGCGTCVKTCFAGGEDEVTTLASVLRLALKTKDIFVQIEELTVERQCEDAFIAEAADAVSRNEAVLSLACGA
;
A
#
# COMPACT_ATOMS: atom_id res chain seq x y z
N MET A 1 -15.83 -14.00 -2.46
CA MET A 1 -14.57 -14.10 -3.22
C MET A 1 -14.34 -12.75 -3.87
N ILE A 2 -13.28 -12.05 -3.47
CA ILE A 2 -12.90 -10.75 -4.05
C ILE A 2 -11.75 -11.01 -5.01
N VAL A 3 -11.83 -10.46 -6.22
CA VAL A 3 -10.72 -10.44 -7.19
C VAL A 3 -10.20 -9.01 -7.23
N GLY A 4 -8.89 -8.85 -7.05
CA GLY A 4 -8.22 -7.55 -7.13
C GLY A 4 -7.38 -7.46 -8.39
N GLU A 5 -7.34 -6.27 -8.99
CA GLU A 5 -6.39 -5.93 -10.05
C GLU A 5 -5.72 -4.61 -9.68
N GLN A 6 -4.42 -4.51 -9.92
CA GLN A 6 -3.68 -3.30 -9.63
C GLN A 6 -4.03 -2.19 -10.63
N LYS A 7 -4.31 -0.99 -10.12
CA LYS A 7 -4.40 0.21 -10.95
C LYS A 7 -3.11 0.44 -11.75
N PRO A 8 -3.17 1.12 -12.90
CA PRO A 8 -1.99 1.57 -13.62
C PRO A 8 -1.06 2.37 -12.70
N ILE A 9 0.25 2.10 -12.77
CA ILE A 9 1.25 2.76 -11.91
C ILE A 9 1.18 4.29 -11.99
N MET A 10 0.90 4.84 -13.18
CA MET A 10 0.79 6.28 -13.37
C MET A 10 -0.38 6.90 -12.60
N GLU A 11 -1.49 6.18 -12.47
CA GLU A 11 -2.66 6.63 -11.69
C GLU A 11 -2.32 6.62 -10.20
N ILE A 12 -1.72 5.52 -9.71
CA ILE A 12 -1.28 5.41 -8.31
C ILE A 12 -0.27 6.51 -7.98
N LEU A 13 0.70 6.76 -8.86
CA LEU A 13 1.69 7.81 -8.68
C LEU A 13 1.04 9.19 -8.51
N GLN A 14 0.04 9.51 -9.32
CA GLN A 14 -0.70 10.78 -9.20
C GLN A 14 -1.46 10.87 -7.88
N MET A 15 -2.06 9.77 -7.41
CA MET A 15 -2.77 9.72 -6.14
C MET A 15 -1.84 9.96 -4.94
N VAL A 16 -0.61 9.40 -4.97
CA VAL A 16 0.30 9.46 -3.82
C VAL A 16 1.26 10.66 -3.84
N SER A 17 1.49 11.28 -4.99
CA SER A 17 2.43 12.41 -5.15
C SER A 17 2.20 13.61 -4.20
N PRO A 18 0.97 13.93 -3.76
CA PRO A 18 0.75 15.04 -2.81
C PRO A 18 1.27 14.78 -1.39
N HIS A 19 1.53 13.52 -1.01
CA HIS A 19 1.83 13.12 0.36
C HIS A 19 3.33 12.88 0.56
N LYS A 20 3.87 13.29 1.71
CA LYS A 20 5.30 13.13 2.04
C LYS A 20 5.59 11.86 2.82
N LYS A 21 4.59 11.34 3.55
CA LYS A 21 4.67 10.07 4.28
C LYS A 21 3.51 9.17 3.89
N LEU A 22 3.84 8.03 3.30
CA LEU A 22 2.88 7.08 2.77
C LEU A 22 3.09 5.71 3.40
N LEU A 23 2.02 5.14 3.95
CA LEU A 23 1.96 3.72 4.29
C LEU A 23 1.37 2.95 3.11
N ILE A 24 2.08 1.96 2.59
CA ILE A 24 1.50 0.97 1.66
C ILE A 24 1.10 -0.24 2.50
N LEU A 25 -0.20 -0.51 2.54
CA LEU A 25 -0.79 -1.54 3.41
C LEU A 25 -1.34 -2.71 2.59
N GLY A 26 -0.69 -3.87 2.71
CA GLY A 26 -1.07 -5.13 2.06
C GLY A 26 -1.99 -6.00 2.92
N CYS A 27 -2.61 -7.00 2.28
CA CYS A 27 -3.41 -8.04 2.94
C CYS A 27 -2.93 -9.42 2.50
N GLY A 28 -2.64 -10.29 3.47
CA GLY A 28 -2.00 -11.59 3.24
C GLY A 28 -2.89 -12.71 2.66
N THR A 29 -4.19 -12.46 2.46
CA THR A 29 -5.18 -13.49 2.10
C THR A 29 -5.75 -13.35 0.68
N CYS A 30 -6.93 -12.73 0.50
CA CYS A 30 -7.68 -12.83 -0.77
C CYS A 30 -6.93 -12.18 -1.95
N VAL A 31 -6.40 -10.98 -1.78
CA VAL A 31 -5.72 -10.23 -2.84
C VAL A 31 -4.31 -10.75 -3.13
N LYS A 32 -3.68 -11.43 -2.16
CA LYS A 32 -2.40 -12.14 -2.34
C LYS A 32 -2.51 -13.24 -3.38
N THR A 33 -3.60 -13.99 -3.39
CA THR A 33 -3.85 -15.00 -4.43
C THR A 33 -4.09 -14.41 -5.83
N CYS A 34 -4.38 -13.11 -5.92
CA CYS A 34 -4.55 -12.40 -7.19
C CYS A 34 -3.30 -11.65 -7.65
N PHE A 35 -2.18 -11.73 -6.91
CA PHE A 35 -0.97 -10.92 -7.15
C PHE A 35 -1.28 -9.41 -7.20
N ALA A 36 -2.26 -8.97 -6.41
CA ALA A 36 -2.74 -7.58 -6.38
C ALA A 36 -2.64 -6.94 -4.98
N GLY A 37 -2.14 -7.69 -4.00
CA GLY A 37 -1.81 -7.23 -2.65
C GLY A 37 -1.04 -8.31 -1.93
N GLY A 38 -0.58 -8.06 -0.70
CA GLY A 38 0.34 -8.95 -0.01
C GLY A 38 1.76 -8.39 -0.01
N GLU A 39 2.68 -9.08 0.66
CA GLU A 39 4.02 -8.56 0.96
C GLU A 39 4.85 -8.30 -0.30
N ASP A 40 4.82 -9.22 -1.27
CA ASP A 40 5.60 -9.10 -2.51
C ASP A 40 5.11 -7.92 -3.37
N GLU A 41 3.80 -7.75 -3.49
CA GLU A 41 3.15 -6.67 -4.21
C GLU A 41 3.36 -5.31 -3.53
N VAL A 42 3.27 -5.25 -2.19
CA VAL A 42 3.59 -4.06 -1.40
C VAL A 42 5.04 -3.64 -1.65
N THR A 43 5.98 -4.58 -1.53
CA THR A 43 7.42 -4.31 -1.71
C THR A 43 7.75 -3.86 -3.13
N THR A 44 7.13 -4.52 -4.11
CA THR A 44 7.31 -4.20 -5.54
C THR A 44 6.77 -2.79 -5.83
N LEU A 45 5.55 -2.49 -5.40
CA LEU A 45 4.93 -1.19 -5.61
C LEU A 45 5.69 -0.07 -4.90
N ALA A 46 6.12 -0.29 -3.66
CA ALA A 46 6.96 0.65 -2.92
C ALA A 46 8.24 0.98 -3.68
N SER A 47 8.93 -0.03 -4.21
CA SER A 47 10.16 0.14 -4.97
C SER A 47 9.94 0.92 -6.27
N VAL A 48 8.86 0.62 -7.01
CA VAL A 48 8.47 1.34 -8.23
C VAL A 48 8.14 2.80 -7.92
N LEU A 49 7.37 3.07 -6.87
CA LEU A 49 7.01 4.43 -6.47
C LEU A 49 8.23 5.23 -6.02
N ARG A 50 9.13 4.65 -5.21
CA ARG A 50 10.39 5.30 -4.81
C ARG A 50 11.21 5.71 -6.03
N LEU A 51 11.35 4.82 -7.02
CA LEU A 51 12.10 5.11 -8.24
C LEU A 51 11.41 6.21 -9.07
N ALA A 52 10.11 6.12 -9.27
CA ALA A 52 9.34 7.06 -10.08
C ALA A 52 9.22 8.47 -9.46
N LEU A 53 9.22 8.57 -8.12
CA LEU A 53 9.22 9.85 -7.41
C LEU A 53 10.62 10.48 -7.39
N LYS A 54 11.66 9.67 -7.23
CA LYS A 54 13.05 10.12 -7.29
C LYS A 54 13.40 10.74 -8.65
N THR A 55 12.90 10.19 -9.76
CA THR A 55 13.13 10.79 -11.10
C THR A 55 12.42 12.13 -11.28
N LYS A 56 11.45 12.46 -10.42
CA LYS A 56 10.74 13.76 -10.39
C LYS A 56 11.26 14.70 -9.31
N ASP A 57 12.35 14.35 -8.63
CA ASP A 57 12.91 15.08 -7.48
C ASP A 57 11.91 15.26 -6.32
N ILE A 58 10.96 14.33 -6.19
CA ILE A 58 9.98 14.29 -5.09
C ILE A 58 10.46 13.28 -4.06
N PHE A 59 10.62 13.74 -2.82
CA PHE A 59 10.97 12.88 -1.68
C PHE A 59 9.72 12.47 -0.92
N VAL A 60 9.42 11.16 -0.92
CA VAL A 60 8.35 10.55 -0.13
C VAL A 60 8.94 9.43 0.71
N GLN A 61 8.65 9.45 2.01
CA GLN A 61 8.94 8.36 2.92
C GLN A 61 7.84 7.31 2.77
N ILE A 62 8.21 6.15 2.25
CA ILE A 62 7.29 5.01 2.07
C ILE A 62 7.58 3.98 3.14
N GLU A 63 6.59 3.72 3.98
CA GLU A 63 6.54 2.61 4.94
C GLU A 63 5.69 1.47 4.36
N GLU A 64 6.05 0.24 4.68
CA GLU A 64 5.44 -0.97 4.13
C GLU A 64 4.94 -1.83 5.29
N LEU A 65 3.70 -2.28 5.21
CA LEU A 65 3.12 -3.20 6.18
C LEU A 65 2.16 -4.14 5.46
N THR A 66 2.12 -5.41 5.88
CA THR A 66 1.08 -6.34 5.47
C THR A 66 0.51 -6.99 6.72
N VAL A 67 -0.82 -7.00 6.81
CA VAL A 67 -1.56 -7.74 7.86
C VAL A 67 -2.23 -8.95 7.25
N GLU A 68 -2.56 -9.95 8.06
CA GLU A 68 -3.19 -11.20 7.59
C GLU A 68 -4.53 -10.90 6.88
N ARG A 69 -5.37 -10.07 7.51
CA ARG A 69 -6.71 -9.70 7.02
C ARG A 69 -7.06 -8.25 7.36
N GLN A 70 -7.14 -7.37 6.36
CA GLN A 70 -7.57 -5.98 6.58
C GLN A 70 -9.07 -5.83 6.89
N CYS A 71 -9.89 -6.80 6.49
CA CYS A 71 -11.33 -6.78 6.70
C CYS A 71 -11.77 -7.29 8.09
N GLU A 72 -10.83 -7.59 8.99
CA GLU A 72 -11.12 -8.08 10.33
C GLU A 72 -10.42 -7.22 11.39
N ASP A 73 -11.21 -6.70 12.33
CA ASP A 73 -10.77 -5.74 13.37
C ASP A 73 -9.55 -6.24 14.16
N ALA A 74 -9.50 -7.53 14.45
CA ALA A 74 -8.42 -8.14 15.22
C ALA A 74 -7.06 -8.03 14.53
N PHE A 75 -7.02 -8.10 13.19
CA PHE A 75 -5.80 -8.07 12.40
C PHE A 75 -5.46 -6.66 11.91
N ILE A 76 -6.46 -5.86 11.54
CA ILE A 76 -6.22 -4.46 11.10
C ILE A 76 -5.73 -3.58 12.26
N ALA A 77 -6.06 -3.92 13.51
CA ALA A 77 -5.56 -3.22 14.69
C ALA A 77 -4.02 -3.19 14.77
N GLU A 78 -3.34 -4.18 14.21
CA GLU A 78 -1.87 -4.23 14.12
C GLU A 78 -1.29 -3.07 13.29
N ALA A 79 -2.07 -2.53 12.34
CA ALA A 79 -1.67 -1.41 11.50
C ALA A 79 -1.83 -0.03 12.18
N ALA A 80 -2.51 0.06 13.33
CA ALA A 80 -2.90 1.34 13.94
C ALA A 80 -1.70 2.28 14.18
N ASP A 81 -0.60 1.74 14.69
CA ASP A 81 0.61 2.50 14.97
C ASP A 81 1.27 3.01 13.68
N ALA A 82 1.39 2.17 12.65
CA ALA A 82 1.92 2.56 11.34
C ALA A 82 1.03 3.61 10.65
N VAL A 83 -0.30 3.44 10.72
CA VAL A 83 -1.27 4.42 10.19
C VAL A 83 -1.10 5.77 10.88
N SER A 84 -0.92 5.79 12.21
CA SER A 84 -0.77 7.04 12.97
C SER A 84 0.49 7.86 12.62
N ARG A 85 1.54 7.21 12.10
CA ARG A 85 2.81 7.85 11.73
C ARG A 85 2.84 8.41 10.30
N ASN A 86 1.90 8.00 9.46
CA ASN A 86 1.88 8.32 8.03
C ASN A 86 0.76 9.32 7.70
N GLU A 87 0.96 10.12 6.65
CA GLU A 87 -0.01 11.15 6.23
C GLU A 87 -1.12 10.55 5.36
N ALA A 88 -0.83 9.46 4.66
CA ALA A 88 -1.76 8.74 3.82
C ALA A 88 -1.50 7.23 3.88
N VAL A 89 -2.57 6.45 3.62
CA VAL A 89 -2.52 5.00 3.50
C VAL A 89 -2.97 4.60 2.10
N LEU A 90 -2.11 3.89 1.38
CA LEU A 90 -2.45 3.21 0.14
C LEU A 90 -2.75 1.74 0.47
N SER A 91 -4.03 1.41 0.64
CA SER A 91 -4.45 0.03 0.83
C SER A 91 -4.45 -0.73 -0.50
N LEU A 92 -3.89 -1.95 -0.48
CA LEU A 92 -3.96 -2.92 -1.58
C LEU A 92 -5.02 -4.00 -1.33
N ALA A 93 -6.04 -3.71 -0.49
CA ALA A 93 -7.03 -4.69 -0.09
C ALA A 93 -8.44 -4.10 0.08
N CYS A 94 -9.35 -4.90 0.64
CA CYS A 94 -10.69 -4.45 1.04
C CYS A 94 -10.65 -3.76 2.41
N GLY A 95 -11.67 -2.93 2.70
CA GLY A 95 -11.77 -2.20 3.96
C GLY A 95 -11.07 -0.84 3.97
N ALA A 96 -10.73 -0.30 2.79
CA ALA A 96 -10.32 1.09 2.61
C ALA A 96 -11.46 2.07 2.92
#